data_AF-A0A8C1TZL1-F1
#
_entry.id   AF-A0A8C1TZL1-F1
#
_cell.length_a   1.000
_cell.length_b   1.000
_cell.length_c   1.000
_cell.angle_alpha   90.00
_cell.angle_beta   90.00
_cell.angle_gamma   90.00
#
_symmetry.space_group_name_H-M   'P 1'
#
loop_
_entity.id
_entity.type
_entity.pdbx_description
1 polymer ?
#
loop_
_entity_poly.entity_id
_entity_poly.type
_entity_poly.pdbx_seq_one_letter_code
_entity_poly.pdbx_strand_id
1 'polypeptide(L)'
;KCTVSRASSAVSASESPEEPKKSLISLWPEWSDIEVNAEKWDAAKASRDSKLFDDPEGKVELPASLRVHTWKRPSECILNKTPVVVENEAVFDLTSANEHLLSSELMRWVISELYILWKVCNTGEEKAISTEIVPSLWKPWEHIYSLCKAVKDHMPLYNAYGKYVIKLYWMVSSG
;
A
#
# COMPACT_ATOMS: atom_id res chain seq x y z
N LYS A 1 19.62 -0.05 18.48
CA LYS A 1 20.64 0.97 18.13
C LYS A 1 21.20 0.58 16.77
N CYS A 2 20.69 1.15 15.68
CA CYS A 2 21.23 0.92 14.34
C CYS A 2 22.08 2.12 13.94
N THR A 3 23.31 1.84 13.53
CA THR A 3 24.33 2.79 13.10
C THR A 3 24.44 2.68 11.59
N VAL A 4 24.15 3.74 10.85
CA VAL A 4 24.41 3.80 9.41
C VAL A 4 25.75 4.49 9.19
N SER A 5 26.72 3.75 8.66
CA SER A 5 28.03 4.22 8.26
C SER A 5 27.95 4.96 6.91
N ARG A 6 28.32 6.25 6.93
CA ARG A 6 28.41 7.12 5.74
C ARG A 6 29.80 6.98 5.11
N ALA A 7 29.86 6.56 3.85
CA ALA A 7 31.06 6.72 3.03
C ALA A 7 31.05 8.12 2.39
N SER A 8 32.11 8.88 2.62
CA SER A 8 32.31 10.22 2.05
C SER A 8 33.12 10.14 0.75
N SER A 9 32.75 10.94 -0.24
CA SER A 9 33.64 11.34 -1.34
C SER A 9 33.49 12.84 -1.56
N ALA A 10 34.63 13.49 -1.75
CA ALA A 10 34.86 14.92 -1.56
C ALA A 10 34.69 15.76 -2.84
N VAL A 11 34.02 16.91 -2.66
CA VAL A 11 34.32 18.28 -3.13
C VAL A 11 34.34 18.59 -4.63
N SER A 12 33.43 19.50 -5.05
CA SER A 12 33.83 20.79 -5.63
C SER A 12 32.72 21.83 -5.51
N ALA A 13 33.10 23.08 -5.23
CA ALA A 13 32.27 24.15 -4.68
C ALA A 13 31.64 25.08 -5.72
N SER A 14 30.43 25.58 -5.42
CA SER A 14 29.98 26.94 -5.76
C SER A 14 28.85 27.34 -4.81
N GLU A 15 29.08 28.39 -4.00
CA GLU A 15 28.13 28.91 -3.00
C GLU A 15 26.95 29.66 -3.63
N SER A 16 25.74 29.25 -3.29
CA SER A 16 24.57 30.12 -3.15
C SER A 16 24.05 29.96 -1.71
N PRO A 17 23.44 30.99 -1.09
CA PRO A 17 22.84 30.84 0.23
C PRO A 17 21.54 30.04 0.08
N GLU A 18 21.65 28.73 -0.01
CA GLU A 18 20.49 27.86 0.20
C GLU A 18 20.21 27.84 1.71
N GLU A 19 19.00 28.26 2.06
CA GLU A 19 18.39 27.98 3.36
C GLU A 19 18.67 26.53 3.77
N PRO A 20 18.80 26.22 5.07
CA PRO A 20 18.95 24.84 5.50
C PRO A 20 17.66 24.11 5.16
N LYS A 21 17.62 23.50 3.97
CA LYS A 21 16.66 22.46 3.61
C LYS A 21 16.89 21.39 4.66
N LYS A 22 16.07 21.43 5.71
CA LYS A 22 15.91 20.33 6.66
C LYS A 22 15.71 19.12 5.75
N SER A 23 16.73 18.29 5.64
CA SER A 23 16.66 17.07 4.85
C SER A 23 15.63 16.21 5.54
N LEU A 24 14.38 16.32 5.10
CA LEU A 24 13.35 15.39 5.48
C LEU A 24 13.88 14.05 5.00
N ILE A 25 14.11 13.15 5.94
CA ILE A 25 14.48 11.79 5.61
C ILE A 25 13.23 11.21 4.95
N SER A 26 13.18 11.23 3.61
CA SER A 26 12.15 10.51 2.86
C SER A 26 12.45 9.02 3.07
N LEU A 27 11.76 8.44 4.06
CA LEU A 27 11.87 7.02 4.41
C LEU A 27 11.41 6.12 3.25
N TRP A 28 10.54 6.66 2.40
CA TRP A 28 9.94 5.99 1.25
C TRP A 28 10.06 6.86 0.00
N PRO A 29 10.08 6.27 -1.20
CA PRO A 29 9.99 7.05 -2.43
C PRO A 29 8.65 7.81 -2.48
N GLU A 30 8.67 8.99 -3.08
CA GLU A 30 7.47 9.81 -3.29
C GLU A 30 7.04 9.72 -4.74
N TRP A 31 5.73 9.67 -4.98
CA TRP A 31 5.15 9.63 -6.32
C TRP A 31 3.98 10.62 -6.42
N SER A 32 3.89 11.26 -7.58
CA SER A 32 2.78 12.10 -8.00
C SER A 32 1.72 11.31 -8.77
N ASP A 33 0.50 11.84 -8.83
CA ASP A 33 -0.58 11.26 -9.64
C ASP A 33 -0.21 11.16 -11.13
N ILE A 34 0.66 12.04 -11.62
CA ILE A 34 1.16 12.02 -13.01
C ILE A 34 2.05 10.78 -13.22
N GLU A 35 2.94 10.48 -12.28
CA GLU A 35 3.83 9.32 -12.34
C GLU A 35 3.04 8.01 -12.26
N VAL A 36 2.06 7.94 -11.35
CA VAL A 36 1.14 6.79 -11.27
C VAL A 36 0.38 6.60 -12.59
N ASN A 37 -0.04 7.68 -13.24
CA ASN A 37 -0.73 7.63 -14.53
C ASN A 37 0.18 7.24 -15.71
N ALA A 38 1.49 7.47 -15.58
CA ALA A 38 2.50 7.06 -16.57
C ALA A 38 3.04 5.64 -16.32
N GLU A 39 2.65 5.02 -15.20
CA GLU A 39 3.11 3.71 -14.80
C GLU A 39 2.71 2.63 -15.81
N LYS A 40 3.66 1.75 -16.13
CA LYS A 40 3.45 0.61 -17.02
C LYS A 40 3.11 -0.60 -16.18
N TRP A 41 1.81 -0.80 -15.97
CA TRP A 41 1.27 -1.89 -15.15
C TRP A 41 1.51 -3.29 -15.74
N ASP A 42 1.70 -3.36 -17.06
CA ASP A 42 1.93 -4.59 -17.80
C ASP A 42 3.39 -4.74 -18.20
N ALA A 43 3.90 -5.98 -18.25
CA ALA A 43 5.18 -6.30 -18.88
C ALA A 43 5.20 -6.08 -20.41
N ALA A 44 4.09 -5.60 -20.99
CA ALA A 44 3.71 -5.67 -22.41
C ALA A 44 3.54 -7.12 -22.90
N LYS A 45 2.29 -7.58 -23.02
CA LYS A 45 1.92 -8.89 -23.61
C LYS A 45 2.65 -10.09 -22.99
N ALA A 46 2.30 -10.42 -21.75
CA ALA A 46 2.79 -11.61 -21.06
C ALA A 46 2.36 -12.90 -21.79
N SER A 47 3.23 -13.41 -22.67
CA SER A 47 3.35 -14.85 -22.90
C SER A 47 3.50 -15.54 -21.53
N ARG A 48 3.10 -16.81 -21.40
CA ARG A 48 3.17 -17.57 -20.13
C ARG A 48 4.57 -17.61 -19.49
N ASP A 49 5.61 -17.17 -20.21
CA ASP A 49 7.01 -17.13 -19.79
C ASP A 49 7.54 -15.73 -19.43
N SER A 50 6.72 -14.68 -19.45
CA SER A 50 7.20 -13.35 -19.02
C SER A 50 7.46 -13.33 -17.52
N LYS A 51 8.66 -12.91 -17.11
CA LYS A 51 9.03 -12.75 -15.71
C LYS A 51 8.00 -11.85 -15.01
N LEU A 52 7.46 -12.30 -13.87
CA LEU A 52 6.56 -11.51 -13.03
C LEU A 52 7.32 -10.36 -12.36
N PHE A 53 6.60 -9.34 -11.88
CA PHE A 53 7.19 -8.24 -11.16
C PHE A 53 7.83 -8.73 -9.85
N ASP A 54 9.10 -8.39 -9.65
CA ASP A 54 9.81 -8.52 -8.39
C ASP A 54 10.19 -7.12 -7.92
N ASP A 55 9.92 -6.83 -6.64
CA ASP A 55 10.31 -5.57 -6.03
C ASP A 55 11.84 -5.46 -5.99
N PRO A 56 12.45 -4.36 -6.48
CA PRO A 56 13.88 -4.12 -6.36
C PRO A 56 14.41 -4.15 -4.91
N GLU A 57 13.58 -3.79 -3.93
CA GLU A 57 13.92 -3.86 -2.49
C GLU A 57 13.87 -5.29 -1.94
N GLY A 58 13.30 -6.23 -2.71
CA GLY A 58 13.17 -7.62 -2.35
C GLY A 58 12.05 -7.89 -1.35
N LYS A 59 12.21 -8.94 -0.54
CA LYS A 59 11.20 -9.34 0.45
C LYS A 59 11.42 -8.57 1.74
N VAL A 60 10.35 -8.01 2.28
CA VAL A 60 10.38 -7.28 3.55
C VAL A 60 10.79 -8.21 4.70
N GLU A 61 11.68 -7.73 5.56
CA GLU A 61 12.02 -8.38 6.83
C GLU A 61 10.89 -8.15 7.85
N LEU A 62 10.29 -9.23 8.35
CA LEU A 62 9.26 -9.15 9.38
C LEU A 62 9.87 -9.20 10.80
N PRO A 63 9.21 -8.58 11.80
CA PRO A 63 9.58 -8.76 13.20
C PRO A 63 9.69 -10.23 13.59
N ALA A 64 10.61 -10.57 14.50
CA ALA A 64 10.86 -11.97 14.92
C ALA A 64 9.62 -12.69 15.50
N SER A 65 8.62 -11.94 15.97
CA SER A 65 7.32 -12.48 16.39
C SER A 65 6.48 -13.05 15.24
N LEU A 66 6.78 -12.68 13.99
CA LEU A 66 6.12 -13.12 12.78
C LEU A 66 7.05 -14.04 11.98
N ARG A 67 6.83 -15.35 12.08
CA ARG A 67 7.61 -16.34 11.33
C ARG A 67 7.08 -16.50 9.92
N VAL A 68 7.89 -16.17 8.94
CA VAL A 68 7.55 -16.42 7.53
C VAL A 68 7.83 -17.89 7.20
N HIS A 69 6.81 -18.60 6.73
CA HIS A 69 6.96 -19.94 6.18
C HIS A 69 7.39 -19.88 4.71
N THR A 70 6.59 -19.22 3.87
CA THR A 70 6.80 -19.10 2.42
C THR A 70 6.18 -17.82 1.89
N TRP A 71 6.77 -17.24 0.84
CA TRP A 71 6.17 -16.16 0.07
C TRP A 71 5.46 -16.74 -1.15
N LYS A 72 4.18 -16.43 -1.32
CA LYS A 72 3.33 -16.88 -2.44
C LYS A 72 2.52 -15.71 -2.98
N ARG A 73 2.23 -15.73 -4.27
CA ARG A 73 1.30 -14.79 -4.91
C ARG A 73 -0.16 -15.21 -4.66
N PRO A 74 -1.13 -14.28 -4.75
CA PRO A 74 -2.54 -14.61 -4.58
C PRO A 74 -3.03 -15.75 -5.48
N SER A 75 -2.57 -15.81 -6.73
CA SER A 75 -2.93 -16.86 -7.70
C SER A 75 -2.41 -18.26 -7.33
N GLU A 76 -1.43 -18.37 -6.43
CA GLU A 76 -0.91 -19.65 -5.94
C GLU A 76 -1.72 -20.18 -4.74
N CYS A 77 -2.53 -19.33 -4.12
CA CYS A 77 -3.32 -19.66 -2.92
C CYS A 77 -4.83 -19.68 -3.22
N ILE A 78 -5.30 -18.80 -4.10
CA ILE A 78 -6.71 -18.65 -4.47
C ILE A 78 -6.96 -19.44 -5.76
N LEU A 79 -7.27 -20.73 -5.62
CA LEU A 79 -7.43 -21.65 -6.76
C LEU A 79 -8.86 -21.72 -7.29
N ASN A 80 -9.84 -21.44 -6.44
CA ASN A 80 -11.26 -21.67 -6.73
C ASN A 80 -12.00 -20.42 -7.23
N LYS A 81 -11.35 -19.25 -7.21
CA LYS A 81 -11.93 -17.99 -7.69
C LYS A 81 -10.87 -17.12 -8.35
N THR A 82 -11.31 -16.21 -9.21
CA THR A 82 -10.42 -15.19 -9.78
C THR A 82 -10.08 -14.18 -8.67
N PRO A 83 -8.80 -13.89 -8.39
CA PRO A 83 -8.43 -12.89 -7.41
C PRO A 83 -8.95 -11.50 -7.80
N VAL A 84 -9.41 -10.74 -6.81
CA VAL A 84 -9.82 -9.34 -6.94
C VAL A 84 -9.15 -8.52 -5.84
N VAL A 85 -8.98 -7.21 -6.06
CA VAL A 85 -8.47 -6.30 -5.03
C VAL A 85 -9.58 -5.88 -4.07
N VAL A 86 -10.80 -5.71 -4.59
CA VAL A 86 -11.99 -5.30 -3.84
C VAL A 86 -13.09 -6.32 -4.10
N GLU A 87 -13.57 -6.98 -3.05
CA GLU A 87 -14.69 -7.91 -3.08
C GLU A 87 -15.85 -7.29 -2.28
N ASN A 88 -17.06 -7.33 -2.83
CA ASN A 88 -18.25 -6.80 -2.16
C ASN A 88 -18.83 -7.87 -1.23
N GLU A 89 -18.25 -8.00 -0.03
CA GLU A 89 -18.71 -8.93 0.99
C GLU A 89 -19.54 -8.22 2.07
N ALA A 90 -20.64 -8.85 2.48
CA ALA A 90 -21.48 -8.36 3.57
C ALA A 90 -20.86 -8.56 4.96
N VAL A 91 -19.85 -9.43 5.04
CA VAL A 91 -19.11 -9.76 6.27
C VAL A 91 -17.63 -9.50 6.05
N PHE A 92 -16.92 -9.18 7.11
CA PHE A 92 -15.47 -8.97 7.07
C PHE A 92 -14.84 -9.64 8.26
N ASP A 93 -14.16 -10.75 8.01
CA ASP A 93 -13.48 -11.53 9.03
C ASP A 93 -12.00 -11.72 8.70
N LEU A 94 -11.15 -10.97 9.40
CA LEU A 94 -9.71 -11.13 9.35
C LEU A 94 -9.18 -11.98 10.52
N THR A 95 -10.02 -12.43 11.46
CA THR A 95 -9.57 -13.08 12.70
C THR A 95 -9.57 -14.60 12.62
N SER A 96 -10.65 -15.26 12.19
CA SER A 96 -10.79 -16.72 12.33
C SER A 96 -9.68 -17.49 11.60
N ALA A 97 -9.27 -17.04 10.41
CA ALA A 97 -8.19 -17.66 9.65
C ALA A 97 -6.78 -17.21 10.09
N ASN A 98 -6.68 -16.13 10.87
CA ASN A 98 -5.42 -15.48 11.24
C ASN A 98 -5.18 -15.42 12.76
N GLU A 99 -5.79 -16.32 13.55
CA GLU A 99 -5.60 -16.35 15.01
C GLU A 99 -4.12 -16.41 15.42
N HIS A 100 -3.31 -17.12 14.64
CA HIS A 100 -1.87 -17.24 14.82
C HIS A 100 -1.11 -15.90 14.73
N LEU A 101 -1.68 -14.87 14.08
CA LEU A 101 -1.11 -13.52 14.02
C LEU A 101 -1.44 -12.68 15.25
N LEU A 102 -2.49 -13.04 16.01
CA LEU A 102 -2.99 -12.25 17.13
C LEU A 102 -2.06 -12.26 18.35
N SER A 103 -1.05 -13.13 18.37
CA SER A 103 0.04 -13.05 19.37
C SER A 103 0.96 -11.84 19.15
N SER A 104 0.97 -11.25 17.95
CA SER A 104 1.76 -10.06 17.64
C SER A 104 0.95 -8.80 17.93
N GLU A 105 1.45 -7.93 18.81
CA GLU A 105 0.82 -6.64 19.11
C GLU A 105 0.63 -5.79 17.86
N LEU A 106 1.65 -5.72 17.00
CA LEU A 106 1.58 -5.01 15.72
C LEU A 106 0.43 -5.51 14.85
N MET A 107 0.28 -6.83 14.71
CA MET A 107 -0.79 -7.40 13.87
C MET A 107 -2.16 -7.18 14.49
N ARG A 108 -2.29 -7.22 15.82
CA ARG A 108 -3.56 -6.87 16.49
C ARG A 108 -3.95 -5.42 16.18
N TRP A 109 -3.02 -4.48 16.19
CA TRP A 109 -3.30 -3.10 15.83
C TRP A 109 -3.70 -2.97 14.36
N VAL A 110 -2.92 -3.55 13.43
CA VAL A 110 -3.25 -3.53 11.99
C VAL A 110 -4.65 -4.10 11.72
N ILE A 111 -4.96 -5.27 12.27
CA ILE A 111 -6.27 -5.91 12.11
C ILE A 111 -7.38 -5.02 12.70
N SER A 112 -7.17 -4.46 13.89
CA SER A 112 -8.16 -3.59 14.55
C SER A 112 -8.47 -2.34 13.72
N GLU A 113 -7.44 -1.67 13.19
CA GLU A 113 -7.61 -0.50 12.34
C GLU A 113 -8.39 -0.84 11.05
N LEU A 114 -8.08 -1.97 10.41
CA LEU A 114 -8.83 -2.44 9.23
C LEU A 114 -10.30 -2.70 9.55
N TYR A 115 -10.62 -3.29 10.72
CA TYR A 115 -12.00 -3.46 11.16
C TYR A 115 -12.73 -2.14 11.39
N ILE A 116 -12.06 -1.16 12.00
CA ILE A 116 -12.63 0.17 12.23
C ILE A 116 -12.92 0.83 10.89
N LEU A 117 -11.97 0.81 9.96
CA LEU A 117 -12.13 1.36 8.61
C LEU A 117 -13.29 0.68 7.87
N TRP A 118 -13.34 -0.65 7.85
CA TRP A 118 -14.43 -1.40 7.21
C TRP A 118 -15.80 -1.02 7.79
N LYS A 119 -15.90 -0.91 9.12
CA LYS A 119 -17.15 -0.49 9.78
C LYS A 119 -17.56 0.92 9.41
N VAL A 120 -16.63 1.88 9.41
CA VAL A 120 -16.92 3.28 9.08
C VAL A 120 -17.34 3.44 7.62
N CYS A 121 -16.68 2.74 6.70
CA CYS A 121 -17.00 2.80 5.28
C CYS A 121 -18.37 2.16 4.96
N ASN A 122 -18.78 1.11 5.68
CA ASN A 122 -20.03 0.40 5.40
C ASN A 122 -21.24 0.87 6.23
N THR A 123 -21.05 1.52 7.39
CA THR A 123 -22.18 2.13 8.12
C THR A 123 -22.66 3.46 7.51
N GLY A 124 -21.90 4.05 6.58
CA GLY A 124 -22.27 5.30 5.91
C GLY A 124 -23.46 5.19 4.94
N GLU A 125 -23.84 3.98 4.53
CA GLU A 125 -24.92 3.77 3.55
C GLU A 125 -26.33 3.90 4.16
N GLU A 126 -26.49 3.77 5.48
CA GLU A 126 -27.82 3.76 6.13
C GLU A 126 -28.37 5.12 6.57
N LYS A 127 -27.65 6.23 6.35
CA LYS A 127 -28.14 7.59 6.69
C LYS A 127 -28.26 8.51 5.49
N ALA A 128 -29.02 8.07 4.49
CA ALA A 128 -29.61 8.95 3.50
C ALA A 128 -30.86 9.68 4.04
N ILE A 129 -30.72 10.47 5.12
CA ILE A 129 -31.66 11.56 5.44
C ILE A 129 -30.86 12.70 6.05
N SER A 130 -30.34 13.59 5.20
CA SER A 130 -30.30 15.04 5.40
C SER A 130 -29.56 15.68 4.22
N THR A 131 -30.13 16.75 3.68
CA THR A 131 -29.74 17.49 2.48
C THR A 131 -28.44 18.27 2.65
N GLU A 132 -27.34 17.59 2.98
CA GLU A 132 -25.99 18.10 2.83
C GLU A 132 -25.17 17.07 2.07
N ILE A 133 -24.47 17.53 1.03
CA ILE A 133 -23.59 16.72 0.19
C ILE A 133 -22.48 16.19 1.11
N VAL A 134 -22.67 14.99 1.66
CA VAL A 134 -21.59 14.29 2.37
C VAL A 134 -20.46 14.16 1.34
N PRO A 135 -19.28 14.75 1.61
CA PRO A 135 -18.14 14.59 0.72
C PRO A 135 -17.95 13.10 0.46
N SER A 136 -17.73 12.75 -0.82
CA SER A 136 -17.53 11.37 -1.28
C SER A 136 -16.78 10.57 -0.22
N LEU A 137 -17.46 9.59 0.38
CA LEU A 137 -16.93 8.84 1.51
C LEU A 137 -15.62 8.20 1.06
N TRP A 138 -14.54 8.57 1.74
CA TRP A 138 -13.21 8.03 1.50
C TRP A 138 -13.27 6.50 1.52
N LYS A 139 -12.73 5.86 0.48
CA LYS A 139 -12.69 4.40 0.39
C LYS A 139 -11.24 3.92 0.52
N PRO A 140 -10.96 2.88 1.33
CA PRO A 140 -9.60 2.39 1.52
C PRO A 140 -8.91 2.02 0.20
N TRP A 141 -9.67 1.45 -0.74
CA TRP A 141 -9.14 1.02 -2.04
C TRP A 141 -8.81 2.17 -3.01
N GLU A 142 -9.23 3.41 -2.75
CA GLU A 142 -8.81 4.60 -3.52
C GLU A 142 -7.33 4.96 -3.28
N HIS A 143 -6.65 4.27 -2.37
CA HIS A 143 -5.21 4.43 -2.13
C HIS A 143 -4.39 3.32 -2.78
N ILE A 144 -5.04 2.36 -3.44
CA ILE A 144 -4.38 1.24 -4.10
C ILE A 144 -4.46 1.46 -5.60
N TYR A 145 -3.31 1.42 -6.27
CA TYR A 145 -3.21 1.63 -7.71
C TYR A 145 -2.66 0.37 -8.36
N SER A 146 -3.42 -0.15 -9.31
CA SER A 146 -2.97 -1.20 -10.22
C SER A 146 -3.94 -1.29 -11.40
N LEU A 147 -3.39 -1.29 -12.62
CA LEU A 147 -4.17 -1.31 -13.87
C LEU A 147 -5.25 -0.21 -13.93
N CYS A 148 -5.00 0.92 -13.25
CA CYS A 148 -5.91 2.04 -13.14
C CYS A 148 -5.17 3.36 -13.31
N LYS A 149 -5.94 4.45 -13.38
CA LYS A 149 -5.43 5.83 -13.38
C LYS A 149 -5.72 6.47 -12.02
N ALA A 150 -4.85 7.38 -11.60
CA ALA A 150 -5.06 8.27 -10.47
C ALA A 150 -6.13 9.31 -10.82
N VAL A 151 -7.39 8.88 -10.78
CA VAL A 151 -8.58 9.70 -10.95
C VAL A 151 -9.52 9.44 -9.78
N LYS A 152 -10.46 10.37 -9.55
CA LYS A 152 -11.49 10.22 -8.53
C LYS A 152 -12.34 8.97 -8.82
N ASP A 153 -12.75 8.26 -7.76
CA ASP A 153 -13.60 7.07 -7.82
C ASP A 153 -13.01 5.91 -8.65
N HIS A 154 -11.68 5.83 -8.78
CA HIS A 154 -11.04 4.71 -9.45
C HIS A 154 -11.22 3.40 -8.68
N MET A 155 -11.09 2.28 -9.41
CA MET A 155 -11.13 0.94 -8.85
C MET A 155 -9.84 0.20 -9.22
N PRO A 156 -9.02 -0.22 -8.25
CA PRO A 156 -7.86 -1.06 -8.55
C PRO A 156 -8.30 -2.43 -9.07
N LEU A 157 -7.60 -2.94 -10.07
CA LEU A 157 -7.83 -4.29 -10.59
C LEU A 157 -6.72 -5.24 -10.13
N TYR A 158 -7.05 -6.53 -10.07
CA TYR A 158 -6.04 -7.55 -9.82
C TYR A 158 -5.05 -7.59 -10.98
N ASN A 159 -3.78 -7.33 -10.67
CA ASN A 159 -2.69 -7.41 -11.61
C ASN A 159 -1.91 -8.71 -11.43
N ALA A 160 -2.08 -9.62 -12.39
CA ALA A 160 -1.38 -10.90 -12.45
C ALA A 160 0.14 -10.74 -12.61
N TYR A 161 0.61 -9.61 -13.17
CA TYR A 161 2.04 -9.28 -13.20
C TYR A 161 2.60 -9.04 -11.79
N GLY A 162 1.75 -8.67 -10.82
CA GLY A 162 2.12 -8.57 -9.41
C GLY A 162 2.63 -7.21 -8.96
N LYS A 163 2.38 -6.14 -9.73
CA LYS A 163 2.78 -4.77 -9.39
C LYS A 163 1.58 -3.97 -8.85
N TYR A 164 1.77 -3.36 -7.68
CA TYR A 164 0.80 -2.50 -7.01
C TYR A 164 1.52 -1.30 -6.41
N VAL A 165 0.86 -0.15 -6.34
CA VAL A 165 1.33 1.03 -5.62
C VAL A 165 0.29 1.39 -4.56
N ILE A 166 0.74 1.73 -3.35
CA ILE A 166 -0.14 2.11 -2.24
C ILE A 166 0.24 3.51 -1.77
N LYS A 167 -0.75 4.39 -1.71
CA LYS A 167 -0.61 5.73 -1.14
C LYS A 167 -0.75 5.65 0.38
N LEU A 168 0.31 6.04 1.08
CA LEU A 168 0.35 6.06 2.54
C LEU A 168 0.40 7.51 3.04
N TYR A 169 -0.24 7.75 4.18
CA TYR A 169 -0.16 9.02 4.88
C TYR A 169 0.75 8.85 6.09
N TRP A 170 1.81 9.65 6.15
CA TRP A 170 2.75 9.67 7.26
C TRP A 170 2.79 11.09 7.86
N MET A 171 2.65 11.19 9.17
CA MET A 171 2.77 12.47 9.86
C MET A 171 4.26 12.76 10.11
N VAL A 172 4.86 13.60 9.27
CA VAL A 172 6.11 14.29 9.66
C VAL A 172 5.70 15.32 10.70
N SER A 173 6.11 15.16 11.96
CA SER A 173 6.07 16.31 12.88
C SER A 173 7.10 17.32 12.37
N SER A 174 6.65 18.41 11.78
CA SER A 174 7.48 19.58 11.51
C SER A 174 7.92 20.16 12.86
N GLY A 175 9.05 19.70 13.38
CA GLY A 175 9.76 20.33 14.49
C GLY A 175 10.53 21.56 14.03
#